data_AF-A0A1G2YCT3-F1
#
_entry.id   AF-A0A1G2YCT3-F1
#
_cell.length_a   1.000
_cell.length_b   1.000
_cell.length_c   1.000
_cell.angle_alpha   90.00
_cell.angle_beta   90.00
_cell.angle_gamma   90.00
#
_symmetry.space_group_name_H-M   'P 1'
#
loop_
_entity.id
_entity.type
_entity.pdbx_description
1 polymer ?
#
loop_
_entity_poly.entity_id
_entity_poly.type
_entity_poly.pdbx_seq_one_letter_code
_entity_poly.pdbx_strand_id
1 'polypeptide(L)'
;MGLAGCGKKADENKPMEQVKAEAEKMSVDDLKAVAEKYKAAIEEKSIQLKEQSAKIKDAASAMLKGSSEDISKIKEEVSKLTDSVKALTDRLNVYLEELKKKGVDISSFKI
;
A
#
# COMPACT_ATOMS: atom_id res chain seq x y z
N MET A 1 18.28 21.48 -14.31
CA MET A 1 16.80 21.42 -14.22
C MET A 1 16.37 19.97 -14.11
N GLY A 2 16.17 19.47 -12.89
CA GLY A 2 15.73 18.09 -12.62
C GLY A 2 14.22 18.04 -12.43
N LEU A 3 13.47 18.09 -13.54
CA LEU A 3 12.02 17.95 -13.57
C LEU A 3 11.66 16.47 -13.84
N ALA A 4 11.83 15.60 -12.85
CA ALA A 4 11.36 14.22 -12.90
C ALA A 4 11.28 13.63 -11.47
N GLY A 5 10.48 14.26 -10.61
CA GLY A 5 10.29 13.83 -9.22
C GLY A 5 8.83 13.70 -8.78
N CYS A 6 7.85 13.89 -9.66
CA CYS A 6 6.42 13.70 -9.37
C CYS A 6 6.02 12.20 -9.37
N GLY A 7 6.87 11.37 -8.77
CA GLY A 7 6.67 9.94 -8.62
C GLY A 7 7.16 9.46 -7.25
N LYS A 8 7.05 10.29 -6.20
CA LYS A 8 7.12 9.79 -4.83
C LYS A 8 5.93 8.86 -4.63
N LYS A 9 6.17 7.56 -4.89
CA LYS A 9 5.31 6.46 -4.49
C LYS A 9 4.95 6.63 -3.02
N ALA A 10 3.78 6.14 -2.62
CA ALA A 10 3.35 6.19 -1.23
C ALA A 10 4.42 5.58 -0.32
N ASP A 11 4.72 6.26 0.79
CA ASP A 11 5.91 5.99 1.58
C ASP A 11 5.54 5.18 2.82
N GLU A 12 5.65 3.86 2.70
CA GLU A 12 5.27 2.89 3.74
C GLU A 12 6.16 2.96 5.00
N ASN A 13 7.36 3.53 4.88
CA ASN A 13 8.31 3.67 5.99
C ASN A 13 8.19 5.01 6.71
N LYS A 14 7.35 5.93 6.21
CA LYS A 14 7.17 7.23 6.87
C LYS A 14 6.62 7.03 8.29
N PRO A 15 7.21 7.68 9.32
CA PRO A 15 6.72 7.60 10.68
C PRO A 15 5.30 8.12 10.81
N MET A 16 4.47 7.45 11.60
CA MET A 16 3.06 7.83 11.80
C MET A 16 2.88 9.27 12.28
N GLU A 17 3.76 9.75 13.17
CA GLU A 17 3.72 11.11 13.67
C GLU A 17 3.94 12.14 12.56
N GLN A 18 4.86 11.86 11.62
CA GLN A 18 5.08 12.74 10.48
C GLN A 18 3.88 12.72 9.52
N VAL A 19 3.29 11.55 9.28
CA VAL A 19 2.10 11.40 8.43
C VAL A 19 0.94 12.23 8.98
N LYS A 20 0.69 12.17 10.29
CA LYS A 20 -0.32 12.98 10.98
C LYS A 20 -0.03 14.47 10.86
N ALA A 21 1.19 14.88 11.21
CA ALA A 21 1.59 16.28 11.17
C ALA A 21 1.56 16.90 9.76
N GLU A 22 1.86 16.12 8.72
CA GLU A 22 1.69 16.55 7.34
C GLU A 22 0.20 16.67 6.99
N ALA A 23 -0.59 15.63 7.27
CA ALA A 23 -2.01 15.59 6.91
C ALA A 23 -2.81 16.77 7.52
N GLU A 24 -2.53 17.14 8.77
CA GLU A 24 -3.17 18.30 9.44
C GLU A 24 -2.92 19.62 8.69
N LYS A 25 -1.73 19.77 8.09
CA LYS A 25 -1.31 21.00 7.39
C LYS A 25 -1.71 21.03 5.91
N MET A 26 -2.15 19.91 5.35
CA MET A 26 -2.48 19.79 3.92
C MET A 26 -3.85 20.36 3.58
N SER A 27 -4.01 20.91 2.39
CA SER A 27 -5.34 21.30 1.88
C SER A 27 -6.19 20.07 1.55
N VAL A 28 -7.49 20.25 1.34
CA VAL A 28 -8.37 19.15 0.91
C VAL A 28 -7.88 18.51 -0.39
N ASP A 29 -7.47 19.31 -1.37
CA ASP A 29 -6.96 18.81 -2.66
C ASP A 29 -5.65 18.03 -2.49
N ASP A 30 -4.74 18.51 -1.65
CA ASP A 30 -3.49 17.82 -1.31
C ASP A 30 -3.76 16.47 -0.63
N LEU A 31 -4.66 16.46 0.35
CA LEU A 31 -5.06 15.25 1.06
C LEU A 31 -5.68 14.21 0.12
N LYS A 32 -6.56 14.64 -0.80
CA LYS A 32 -7.13 13.75 -1.84
C LYS A 32 -6.04 13.19 -2.74
N ALA A 33 -5.15 14.05 -3.25
CA ALA A 33 -4.08 13.62 -4.14
C ALA A 33 -3.12 12.63 -3.46
N VAL A 34 -2.85 12.80 -2.16
CA VAL A 34 -2.05 11.83 -1.40
C VAL A 34 -2.84 10.55 -1.13
N ALA A 35 -4.10 10.65 -0.74
CA ALA A 35 -4.95 9.48 -0.54
C ALA A 35 -5.05 8.61 -1.81
N GLU A 36 -5.17 9.22 -3.00
CA GLU A 36 -5.13 8.48 -4.27
C GLU A 36 -3.80 7.77 -4.51
N LYS A 37 -2.67 8.40 -4.17
CA LYS A 37 -1.34 7.76 -4.28
C LYS A 37 -1.21 6.55 -3.37
N TYR A 38 -1.66 6.66 -2.12
CA TYR A 38 -1.64 5.53 -1.19
C TYR A 38 -2.58 4.42 -1.64
N LYS A 39 -3.80 4.76 -2.08
CA LYS A 39 -4.74 3.80 -2.65
C LYS A 39 -4.14 3.06 -3.84
N ALA A 40 -3.58 3.77 -4.82
CA ALA A 40 -2.96 3.15 -5.99
C ALA A 40 -1.80 2.21 -5.60
N ALA A 41 -0.97 2.61 -4.63
CA ALA A 41 0.12 1.77 -4.13
C ALA A 41 -0.39 0.51 -3.41
N ILE A 42 -1.48 0.62 -2.65
CA ILE A 42 -2.14 -0.50 -1.98
C ILE A 42 -2.74 -1.46 -3.01
N GLU A 43 -3.41 -0.94 -4.04
CA GLU A 43 -3.97 -1.75 -5.12
C GLU A 43 -2.88 -2.51 -5.89
N GLU A 44 -1.79 -1.83 -6.27
CA GLU A 44 -0.64 -2.44 -6.95
C GLU A 44 -0.03 -3.58 -6.11
N LYS A 45 0.20 -3.36 -4.82
CA LYS A 45 0.74 -4.40 -3.93
C LYS A 45 -0.27 -5.51 -3.64
N SER A 46 -1.56 -5.20 -3.60
CA SER A 46 -2.63 -6.20 -3.42
C SER A 46 -2.75 -7.12 -4.64
N ILE A 47 -2.54 -6.60 -5.85
CA ILE A 47 -2.44 -7.40 -7.08
C ILE A 47 -1.23 -8.33 -6.98
N GLN A 48 -0.05 -7.79 -6.64
CA GLN A 48 1.16 -8.60 -6.46
C GLN A 48 0.98 -9.69 -5.39
N LEU A 49 0.33 -9.38 -4.28
CA LEU A 49 0.02 -10.34 -3.21
C LEU A 49 -0.86 -11.48 -3.74
N LYS A 50 -1.90 -11.17 -4.52
CA LYS A 50 -2.76 -12.17 -5.16
C LYS A 50 -1.97 -13.05 -6.13
N GLU A 51 -1.10 -12.46 -6.95
CA GLU A 51 -0.25 -13.21 -7.89
C GLU A 51 0.73 -14.15 -7.17
N GLN A 52 1.41 -13.67 -6.12
CA GLN A 52 2.32 -14.50 -5.34
C GLN A 52 1.58 -15.61 -4.58
N SER A 53 0.39 -15.32 -4.05
CA SER A 53 -0.48 -16.32 -3.42
C SER A 53 -0.94 -17.39 -4.42
N ALA A 54 -1.26 -16.99 -5.66
CA ALA A 54 -1.57 -17.92 -6.74
C ALA A 54 -0.38 -18.81 -7.10
N LYS A 55 0.84 -18.26 -7.14
CA LYS A 55 2.08 -19.04 -7.36
C LYS A 55 2.32 -20.06 -6.24
N ILE A 56 2.03 -19.73 -4.98
CA ILE A 56 2.11 -20.70 -3.87
C ILE A 56 1.12 -21.85 -4.11
N LYS A 57 -0.12 -21.53 -4.48
CA LYS A 57 -1.17 -22.52 -4.72
C LYS A 57 -0.83 -23.43 -5.91
N ASP A 58 -0.32 -22.85 -7.00
CA ASP A 58 0.13 -23.56 -8.19
C ASP A 58 1.33 -24.47 -7.89
N ALA A 59 2.36 -23.95 -7.21
CA ALA A 59 3.53 -24.72 -6.80
C ALA A 59 3.18 -25.88 -5.85
N ALA A 60 2.21 -25.68 -4.94
CA ALA A 60 1.72 -26.73 -4.06
C ALA A 60 0.89 -27.79 -4.81
N SER A 61 0.13 -27.40 -5.84
CA SER A 61 -0.68 -28.31 -6.65
C SER A 61 0.13 -29.07 -7.70
N ALA A 62 1.24 -28.51 -8.16
CA ALA A 62 2.18 -29.15 -9.08
C ALA A 62 3.07 -30.15 -8.32
N MET A 63 2.43 -31.20 -7.77
CA MET A 63 2.96 -32.42 -7.15
C MET A 63 4.50 -32.58 -7.06
N LEU A 64 5.22 -31.70 -6.37
CA LEU A 64 6.70 -31.74 -6.16
C LEU A 64 7.59 -31.10 -7.26
N LYS A 65 7.22 -29.98 -7.89
CA LYS A 65 8.17 -29.21 -8.74
C LYS A 65 8.69 -27.90 -8.14
N GLY A 66 7.99 -27.30 -7.17
CA GLY A 66 8.56 -26.20 -6.38
C GLY A 66 9.45 -26.78 -5.29
N SER A 67 10.73 -26.39 -5.23
CA SER A 67 11.57 -26.75 -4.09
C SER A 67 10.96 -26.12 -2.83
N SER A 68 11.07 -26.79 -1.68
CA SER A 68 10.64 -26.26 -0.39
C SER A 68 11.17 -24.84 -0.13
N GLU A 69 12.37 -24.56 -0.64
CA GLU A 69 13.04 -23.25 -0.61
C GLU A 69 12.32 -22.19 -1.45
N ASP A 70 11.88 -22.52 -2.67
CA ASP A 70 11.16 -21.58 -3.55
C ASP A 70 9.81 -21.20 -2.94
N ILE A 71 9.07 -22.18 -2.40
CA ILE A 71 7.79 -21.92 -1.71
C ILE A 71 8.02 -21.05 -0.47
N SER A 72 9.10 -21.28 0.27
CA SER A 72 9.43 -20.49 1.46
C SER A 72 9.77 -19.04 1.11
N LYS A 73 10.57 -18.81 0.06
CA LYS A 73 10.85 -17.46 -0.45
C LYS A 73 9.59 -16.74 -0.89
N ILE A 74 8.70 -17.40 -1.62
CA ILE A 74 7.43 -16.78 -2.05
C ILE A 74 6.55 -16.44 -0.83
N LYS A 75 6.51 -17.29 0.20
CA LYS A 75 5.81 -17.00 1.46
C LYS A 75 6.39 -15.79 2.19
N GLU A 76 7.72 -15.65 2.25
CA GLU A 76 8.36 -14.48 2.83
C GLU A 76 8.00 -13.21 2.06
N GLU A 77 8.01 -13.25 0.73
CA GLU A 77 7.59 -12.11 -0.11
C GLU A 77 6.11 -11.77 0.10
N VAL A 78 5.22 -12.78 0.23
CA VAL A 78 3.82 -12.56 0.59
C VAL A 78 3.68 -11.90 1.97
N SER A 79 4.47 -12.31 2.96
CA SER A 79 4.47 -11.68 4.28
C SER A 79 4.89 -10.21 4.16
N LYS A 80 6.02 -9.93 3.52
CA LYS A 80 6.49 -8.55 3.30
C LYS A 80 5.47 -7.70 2.56
N LEU A 81 4.85 -8.22 1.50
CA LEU A 81 3.79 -7.52 0.78
C LEU A 81 2.57 -7.26 1.67
N THR A 82 2.21 -8.20 2.53
CA THR A 82 1.09 -8.04 3.48
C THR A 82 1.39 -6.95 4.51
N ASP A 83 2.57 -6.97 5.12
CA ASP A 83 3.03 -5.94 6.06
C ASP A 83 3.10 -4.57 5.41
N SER A 84 3.56 -4.53 4.15
CA SER A 84 3.67 -3.33 3.33
C SER A 84 2.31 -2.74 2.96
N VAL A 85 1.35 -3.58 2.56
CA VAL A 85 -0.06 -3.18 2.34
C VAL A 85 -0.66 -2.63 3.63
N LYS A 86 -0.48 -3.34 4.75
CA LYS A 86 -0.98 -2.88 6.06
C LYS A 86 -0.37 -1.54 6.45
N ALA A 87 0.94 -1.38 6.26
CA ALA A 87 1.65 -0.15 6.54
C ALA A 87 1.05 1.00 5.72
N LEU A 88 0.91 0.84 4.40
CA LEU A 88 0.33 1.87 3.54
C LEU A 88 -1.13 2.19 3.90
N THR A 89 -1.96 1.19 4.22
CA THR A 89 -3.35 1.37 4.64
C THR A 89 -3.43 2.19 5.93
N ASP A 90 -2.55 1.93 6.89
CA ASP A 90 -2.49 2.70 8.14
C ASP A 90 -2.19 4.19 7.88
N ARG A 91 -1.24 4.47 6.97
CA ARG A 91 -0.93 5.86 6.55
C ARG A 91 -2.10 6.48 5.78
N LEU A 92 -2.71 5.74 4.87
CA LEU A 92 -3.88 6.19 4.12
C LEU A 92 -4.99 6.64 5.06
N ASN A 93 -5.29 5.83 6.08
CA ASN A 93 -6.33 6.14 7.06
C ASN A 93 -6.12 7.49 7.73
N VAL A 94 -4.87 7.87 8.05
CA VAL A 94 -4.58 9.20 8.62
C VAL A 94 -5.03 10.32 7.67
N TYR A 95 -4.71 10.23 6.38
CA TYR A 95 -5.16 11.23 5.40
C TYR A 95 -6.69 11.22 5.21
N LEU A 96 -7.32 10.05 5.26
CA LEU A 96 -8.78 9.93 5.18
C LEU A 96 -9.48 10.50 6.42
N GLU A 97 -8.92 10.31 7.61
CA GLU A 97 -9.45 10.91 8.82
C GLU A 97 -9.39 12.45 8.76
N GLU A 98 -8.30 13.03 8.24
CA GLU A 98 -8.20 14.46 8.02
C GLU A 98 -9.19 14.97 6.97
N LEU A 99 -9.39 14.23 5.87
CA LEU A 99 -10.43 14.54 4.88
C LEU A 99 -11.83 14.52 5.51
N LYS A 100 -12.12 13.51 6.33
CA LYS A 100 -13.39 13.38 7.03
C LYS A 100 -13.62 14.53 8.01
N LYS A 101 -12.60 14.94 8.77
CA LYS A 101 -12.65 16.12 9.65
C LYS A 101 -12.95 17.40 8.88
N LYS A 102 -12.49 17.49 7.63
CA LYS A 102 -12.76 18.60 6.70
C LYS A 102 -14.09 18.47 5.93
N GLY A 103 -14.94 17.50 6.30
CA GLY A 103 -16.27 17.33 5.72
C GLY A 103 -16.29 16.66 4.34
N VAL A 104 -15.19 16.03 3.93
CA VAL A 104 -15.09 15.34 2.64
C VAL A 104 -15.60 13.90 2.78
N ASP A 105 -16.42 13.45 1.83
CA ASP A 105 -16.77 12.04 1.71
C ASP A 105 -15.55 11.22 1.27
N ILE A 106 -15.22 10.20 2.06
CA ILE A 106 -14.06 9.33 1.84
C ILE A 106 -14.45 7.97 1.24
N SER A 107 -15.71 7.77 0.86
CA SER A 107 -16.21 6.46 0.40
C SER A 107 -15.48 5.98 -0.85
N SER A 108 -15.06 6.90 -1.73
CA SER A 108 -14.28 6.61 -2.94
C SER A 108 -12.85 6.12 -2.68
N PHE A 109 -12.33 6.27 -1.46
CA PHE A 109 -10.96 5.93 -1.09
C PHE A 109 -10.85 4.65 -0.25
N LYS A 110 -11.98 4.01 0.07
CA LYS A 110 -12.00 2.77 0.84
C LYS A 110 -11.39 1.63 0.00
N ILE A 111 -10.46 0.89 0.61
CA ILE A 111 -9.83 -0.32 0.06
C ILE A 111 -10.64 -1.55 0.45
#